data_AF-A0A7S0PLP1-F1
#
_entry.id   AF-A0A7S0PLP1-F1
#
_cell.length_a   1.000
_cell.length_b   1.000
_cell.length_c   1.000
_cell.angle_alpha   90.00
_cell.angle_beta   90.00
_cell.angle_gamma   90.00
#
_symmetry.space_group_name_H-M   'P 1'
#
loop_
_entity.id
_entity.type
_entity.pdbx_description
1 polymer ?
#
loop_
_entity_poly.entity_id
_entity_poly.type
_entity_poly.pdbx_seq_one_letter_code
_entity_poly.pdbx_strand_id
1 'polypeptide(L)'
;KSARDAAGPFFARLDSNDDVAREYEKSFEDYFGKLRERAATKLAEEAAAAKTTTAATGDAGGDEPTSLEEIPREDRLGPGGLDPVEVYDALPQPMRDAFDAGDVGALKKYVNALPLEEARAHMKAMVDSGLWVPTPGEDPGEALR
;
A
#
# COMPACT_ATOMS: atom_id res chain seq x y z
N LYS A 1 23.05 7.94 -23.99
CA LYS A 1 23.39 8.22 -22.57
C LYS A 1 22.09 8.11 -21.78
N SER A 2 22.04 7.23 -20.79
CA SER A 2 20.84 7.11 -19.95
C SER A 2 20.77 8.29 -18.97
N ALA A 3 19.59 8.55 -18.40
CA ALA A 3 19.43 9.57 -17.36
C ALA A 3 20.35 9.30 -16.16
N ARG A 4 20.59 8.01 -15.83
CA ARG A 4 21.51 7.58 -14.79
C ARG A 4 22.97 7.98 -15.09
N ASP A 5 23.39 7.88 -16.35
CA ASP A 5 24.75 8.27 -16.78
C ASP A 5 24.96 9.79 -16.80
N ALA A 6 23.88 10.56 -16.91
CA ALA A 6 23.91 12.02 -16.95
C ALA A 6 23.88 12.67 -15.54
N ALA A 7 23.44 11.94 -14.52
CA ALA A 7 23.28 12.44 -13.16
C ALA A 7 24.61 12.85 -12.51
N GLY A 8 25.65 12.01 -12.58
CA GLY A 8 26.95 12.29 -11.96
C GLY A 8 27.60 13.60 -12.43
N PRO A 9 27.75 13.82 -13.75
CA PRO A 9 28.29 15.08 -14.28
C PRO A 9 27.41 16.31 -14.01
N PHE A 10 26.10 16.12 -13.86
CA PHE A 10 25.17 17.19 -13.51
C PHE A 10 25.38 17.68 -12.08
N PHE A 11 25.38 16.77 -11.09
CA PHE A 11 25.58 17.13 -9.68
C PHE A 11 27.00 17.67 -9.43
N ALA A 12 28.02 17.14 -10.09
CA ALA A 12 29.37 17.70 -9.99
C ALA A 12 29.44 19.17 -10.46
N ARG A 13 28.65 19.54 -11.49
CA ARG A 13 28.56 20.93 -11.96
C ARG A 13 27.76 21.81 -11.00
N LEU A 14 26.73 21.24 -10.37
CA LEU A 14 25.91 21.92 -9.37
C LEU A 14 26.76 22.29 -8.14
N ASP A 15 27.59 21.36 -7.66
CA ASP A 15 28.46 21.57 -6.49
C ASP A 15 29.64 22.51 -6.75
N SER A 16 30.09 22.60 -8.00
CA SER A 16 31.28 23.37 -8.37
C SER A 16 30.99 24.81 -8.80
N ASN A 17 29.71 25.17 -9.00
CA ASN A 17 29.32 26.49 -9.53
C ASN A 17 28.05 27.01 -8.88
N ASP A 18 28.22 27.97 -7.98
CA ASP A 18 27.14 28.60 -7.21
C ASP A 18 26.09 29.30 -8.09
N ASP A 19 26.46 29.82 -9.26
CA ASP A 19 25.50 30.44 -10.18
C ASP A 19 24.56 29.40 -10.80
N VAL A 20 25.10 28.22 -11.11
CA VAL A 20 24.32 27.08 -11.62
C VAL A 20 23.41 26.53 -10.53
N ALA A 21 23.89 26.46 -9.28
CA ALA A 21 23.08 26.05 -8.14
C ALA A 21 21.89 26.98 -7.91
N ARG A 22 22.11 28.30 -7.90
CA ARG A 22 21.04 29.29 -7.70
C ARG A 22 20.00 29.27 -8.81
N GLU A 23 20.42 29.16 -10.07
CA GLU A 23 19.48 29.11 -11.19
C GLU A 23 18.68 27.79 -11.18
N TYR A 24 19.32 26.68 -10.82
CA TYR A 24 18.64 25.40 -10.64
C TYR A 24 17.62 25.45 -9.49
N GLU A 25 17.97 26.04 -8.35
CA GLU A 25 17.06 26.19 -7.20
C GLU A 25 15.84 27.03 -7.56
N LYS A 26 16.04 28.17 -8.24
CA LYS A 26 14.93 29.00 -8.73
C LYS A 26 13.99 28.23 -9.67
N SER A 27 14.56 27.50 -10.62
CA SER A 27 13.76 26.72 -11.58
C SER A 27 13.08 25.50 -10.92
N PHE A 28 13.68 24.97 -9.85
CA PHE A 28 13.08 23.95 -9.00
C PHE A 28 11.87 24.52 -8.21
N GLU A 29 12.01 25.68 -7.59
CA GLU A 29 10.91 26.36 -6.88
C GLU A 29 9.74 26.68 -7.81
N ASP A 30 10.03 27.22 -9.01
CA ASP A 30 9.02 27.49 -10.04
C ASP A 30 8.27 26.21 -10.47
N TYR A 31 8.98 25.08 -10.59
CA TYR A 31 8.39 23.80 -10.90
C TYR A 31 7.50 23.28 -9.76
N PHE A 32 7.98 23.35 -8.52
CA PHE A 32 7.22 22.96 -7.33
C PHE A 32 5.97 23.83 -7.14
N GLY A 33 6.05 25.14 -7.41
CA GLY A 33 4.91 26.04 -7.40
C GLY A 33 3.82 25.59 -8.37
N LYS A 34 4.19 25.31 -9.62
CA LYS A 34 3.27 24.79 -10.65
C LYS A 34 2.70 23.42 -10.29
N LEU A 35 3.49 22.55 -9.64
CA LEU A 35 3.03 21.23 -9.22
C LEU A 35 1.97 21.35 -8.12
N ARG A 36 2.18 22.23 -7.14
CA ARG A 36 1.18 22.53 -6.10
C ARG A 36 -0.08 23.15 -6.68
N GLU A 37 0.05 24.09 -7.61
CA GLU A 37 -1.09 24.69 -8.30
C GLU A 37 -1.91 23.62 -9.03
N ARG A 38 -1.25 22.74 -9.79
CA ARG A 38 -1.93 21.61 -10.46
C ARG A 38 -2.59 20.65 -9.48
N ALA A 39 -1.96 20.35 -8.34
CA ALA A 39 -2.55 19.52 -7.31
C ALA A 39 -3.81 20.18 -6.71
N ALA A 40 -3.76 21.49 -6.44
CA ALA A 40 -4.89 22.26 -5.95
C ALA A 40 -6.02 22.36 -7.01
N THR A 41 -5.68 22.57 -8.28
CA THR A 41 -6.64 22.57 -9.39
C THR A 41 -7.30 21.20 -9.53
N LYS A 42 -6.53 20.12 -9.49
CA LYS A 42 -7.07 18.75 -9.57
C LYS A 42 -8.00 18.46 -8.39
N LEU A 43 -7.60 18.83 -7.17
CA LEU A 43 -8.46 18.71 -5.99
C LEU A 43 -9.75 19.53 -6.14
N ALA A 44 -9.66 20.75 -6.67
CA ALA A 44 -10.81 21.61 -6.90
C ALA A 44 -11.73 21.08 -8.02
N GLU A 45 -11.17 20.54 -9.10
CA GLU A 45 -11.90 19.91 -10.21
C GLU A 45 -12.58 18.61 -9.76
N GLU A 46 -11.90 17.77 -8.98
CA GLU A 46 -12.47 16.55 -8.37
C GLU A 46 -13.57 16.92 -7.36
N ALA A 47 -13.37 17.95 -6.53
CA ALA A 47 -14.41 18.47 -5.64
C ALA A 47 -15.59 19.09 -6.40
N ALA A 48 -15.36 19.73 -7.54
CA ALA A 48 -16.42 20.28 -8.39
C ALA A 48 -17.17 19.17 -9.17
N ALA A 49 -16.46 18.13 -9.61
CA ALA A 49 -17.04 16.93 -10.21
C ALA A 49 -17.90 16.18 -9.18
N ALA A 50 -17.42 16.03 -7.93
CA ALA A 50 -18.19 15.43 -6.83
C ALA A 50 -19.47 16.21 -6.49
N LYS A 51 -19.50 17.53 -6.71
CA LYS A 51 -20.70 18.38 -6.54
C LYS A 51 -21.77 18.21 -7.62
N THR A 52 -21.45 17.60 -8.77
CA THR A 52 -22.44 17.37 -9.84
C THR A 52 -23.14 16.01 -9.69
N THR A 53 -22.57 15.09 -8.93
CA THR A 53 -23.15 13.75 -8.66
C THR A 53 -23.92 13.68 -7.34
N THR A 54 -23.95 14.77 -6.56
CA THR A 54 -24.61 14.88 -5.25
C THR A 54 -25.90 15.74 -5.31
N ALA A 55 -26.75 15.48 -6.31
CA ALA A 55 -28.18 15.88 -6.27
C ALA A 55 -29.12 14.70 -5.98
N ALA A 56 -28.59 13.48 -5.87
CA ALA A 56 -29.31 12.31 -5.38
C ALA A 56 -28.50 11.67 -4.25
N THR A 57 -28.98 11.86 -3.02
CA THR A 57 -28.46 11.31 -1.76
C THR A 57 -27.23 12.06 -1.23
N GLY A 58 -27.50 13.05 -0.37
CA GLY A 58 -26.48 13.80 0.35
C GLY A 58 -26.02 13.06 1.60
N ASP A 59 -24.71 13.10 1.85
CA ASP A 59 -24.02 13.38 3.12
C ASP A 59 -22.50 13.35 2.79
N ALA A 60 -21.89 14.49 2.47
CA ALA A 60 -21.01 15.29 3.34
C ALA A 60 -19.67 14.61 3.74
N GLY A 61 -18.57 15.00 3.08
CA GLY A 61 -17.22 14.95 3.66
C GLY A 61 -16.21 14.05 2.95
N GLY A 62 -15.68 14.49 1.80
CA GLY A 62 -14.51 13.87 1.15
C GLY A 62 -13.22 14.22 1.89
N ASP A 63 -12.92 13.46 2.93
CA ASP A 63 -11.59 13.24 3.50
C ASP A 63 -10.99 12.01 2.78
N GLU A 64 -9.67 11.85 2.76
CA GLU A 64 -9.07 10.54 2.44
C GLU A 64 -9.83 9.43 3.20
N PRO A 65 -10.18 8.28 2.60
CA PRO A 65 -10.61 7.15 3.40
C PRO A 65 -9.37 6.65 4.15
N THR A 66 -9.08 7.30 5.27
CA THR A 66 -8.01 6.99 6.23
C THR A 66 -8.39 5.75 7.05
N SER A 67 -9.40 4.98 6.62
CA SER A 67 -9.87 3.76 7.26
C SER A 67 -10.34 2.77 6.20
N LEU A 68 -9.75 1.57 6.25
CA LEU A 68 -10.10 0.42 5.40
C LEU A 68 -11.58 0.00 5.46
N GLU A 69 -12.36 0.57 6.38
CA GLU A 69 -13.77 0.31 6.62
C GLU A 69 -14.70 0.94 5.56
N GLU A 70 -14.25 1.95 4.82
CA GLU A 70 -15.06 2.62 3.77
C GLU A 70 -14.91 2.00 2.37
N ILE A 71 -13.99 1.07 2.19
CA ILE A 71 -13.88 0.31 0.93
C ILE A 71 -15.05 -0.69 0.91
N PRO A 72 -15.90 -0.71 -0.14
CA PRO A 72 -16.93 -1.73 -0.30
C PRO A 72 -16.29 -3.10 -0.12
N ARG A 73 -16.86 -3.97 0.74
CA ARG A 73 -16.26 -5.30 1.03
C ARG A 73 -15.83 -6.03 -0.23
N GLU A 74 -16.59 -5.89 -1.30
CA GLU A 74 -16.37 -6.46 -2.64
C GLU A 74 -15.01 -6.09 -3.24
N ASP A 75 -14.53 -4.86 -3.02
CA ASP A 75 -13.24 -4.36 -3.52
C ASP A 75 -12.06 -4.69 -2.59
N ARG A 76 -12.34 -5.14 -1.35
CA ARG A 76 -11.33 -5.56 -0.35
C ARG A 76 -11.07 -7.07 -0.34
N LEU A 77 -11.86 -7.84 -1.09
CA LEU A 77 -11.72 -9.30 -1.11
C LEU A 77 -10.41 -9.73 -1.77
N GLY A 78 -9.69 -10.62 -1.09
CA GLY A 78 -8.52 -11.30 -1.62
C GLY A 78 -8.85 -12.31 -2.73
N PRO A 79 -7.85 -13.03 -3.25
CA PRO A 79 -7.99 -13.94 -4.39
C PRO A 79 -9.03 -15.07 -4.20
N GLY A 80 -9.34 -15.43 -2.95
CA GLY A 80 -10.35 -16.43 -2.58
C GLY A 80 -11.68 -15.83 -2.10
N GLY A 81 -11.90 -14.53 -2.28
CA GLY A 81 -13.14 -13.89 -1.85
C GLY A 81 -13.22 -13.65 -0.34
N LEU A 82 -12.10 -13.73 0.38
CA LEU A 82 -12.02 -13.49 1.82
C LEU A 82 -11.39 -12.14 2.12
N ASP A 83 -11.82 -11.55 3.23
CA ASP A 83 -11.33 -10.26 3.67
C ASP A 83 -10.07 -10.42 4.54
N PRO A 84 -8.94 -9.75 4.22
CA PRO A 84 -7.72 -9.84 5.01
C PRO A 84 -7.90 -9.35 6.45
N VAL A 85 -8.79 -8.38 6.70
CA VAL A 85 -9.04 -7.87 8.06
C VAL A 85 -9.79 -8.91 8.90
N GLU A 86 -10.85 -9.51 8.34
CA GLU A 86 -11.62 -10.54 9.05
C GLU A 86 -10.78 -11.79 9.32
N VAL A 87 -9.94 -12.19 8.36
CA VAL A 87 -9.01 -13.31 8.55
C VAL A 87 -7.99 -12.99 9.63
N TYR A 88 -7.40 -11.80 9.63
CA TYR A 88 -6.45 -11.36 10.64
C TYR A 88 -7.05 -11.39 12.05
N ASP A 89 -8.26 -10.86 12.23
CA ASP A 89 -8.96 -10.85 13.51
C ASP A 89 -9.35 -12.26 13.99
N ALA A 90 -9.60 -13.18 13.06
CA ALA A 90 -9.87 -14.58 13.35
C ALA A 90 -8.61 -15.41 13.69
N LEU A 91 -7.40 -14.90 13.44
CA LEU A 91 -6.17 -15.62 13.76
C LEU A 91 -5.94 -15.73 15.28
N PRO A 92 -5.25 -16.77 15.77
CA PRO A 92 -4.79 -16.82 17.15
C PRO A 92 -3.86 -15.63 17.48
N GLN A 93 -3.98 -15.09 18.71
CA GLN A 93 -3.11 -14.02 19.22
C GLN A 93 -1.61 -14.20 18.90
N PRO A 94 -0.97 -15.36 19.14
CA PRO A 94 0.45 -15.53 18.82
C PRO A 94 0.79 -15.45 17.33
N MET A 95 -0.16 -15.74 16.42
CA MET A 95 0.05 -15.49 14.98
C MET A 95 -0.05 -14.00 14.66
N ARG A 96 -1.04 -13.30 15.24
CA ARG A 96 -1.16 -11.84 15.08
C ARG A 96 0.08 -11.12 15.59
N ASP A 97 0.56 -11.47 16.78
CA ASP A 97 1.78 -10.89 17.34
C ASP A 97 3.00 -11.11 16.42
N ALA A 98 3.09 -12.28 15.77
CA ALA A 98 4.14 -12.57 14.79
C ALA A 98 4.00 -11.72 13.51
N PHE A 99 2.78 -11.45 13.06
CA PHE A 99 2.51 -10.53 11.94
C PHE A 99 2.85 -9.08 12.30
N ASP A 100 2.42 -8.60 13.47
CA ASP A 100 2.70 -7.25 13.95
C ASP A 100 4.22 -7.01 14.12
N ALA A 101 4.95 -8.05 14.56
CA ALA A 101 6.41 -8.02 14.69
C ALA A 101 7.16 -8.27 13.36
N GLY A 102 6.47 -8.70 12.30
CA GLY A 102 7.09 -9.12 11.04
C GLY A 102 7.98 -10.37 11.16
N ASP A 103 7.78 -11.21 12.19
CA ASP A 103 8.59 -12.39 12.45
C ASP A 103 8.00 -13.65 11.77
N VAL A 104 8.40 -13.86 10.52
CA VAL A 104 8.03 -15.05 9.74
C VAL A 104 8.54 -16.34 10.39
N GLY A 105 9.65 -16.30 11.14
CA GLY A 105 10.19 -17.46 11.84
C GLY A 105 9.29 -17.91 12.99
N ALA A 106 8.81 -16.97 13.79
CA ALA A 106 7.82 -17.21 14.83
C ALA A 106 6.49 -17.72 14.25
N LEU A 107 6.04 -17.15 13.12
CA LEU A 107 4.85 -17.60 12.42
C LEU A 107 4.97 -19.06 11.97
N LYS A 108 6.06 -19.42 11.26
CA LYS A 108 6.34 -20.81 10.85
C LYS A 108 6.38 -21.76 12.03
N LYS A 109 7.01 -21.37 13.14
CA LYS A 109 7.11 -22.18 14.35
C LYS A 109 5.73 -22.47 14.94
N TYR A 110 4.86 -21.46 14.97
CA TYR A 110 3.49 -21.63 15.48
C TYR A 110 2.66 -22.53 14.57
N VAL A 111 2.72 -22.31 13.25
CA VAL A 111 2.02 -23.14 12.26
C VAL A 111 2.46 -24.61 12.33
N ASN A 112 3.75 -24.85 12.53
CA ASN A 112 4.28 -26.21 12.70
C ASN A 112 3.91 -26.87 14.03
N ALA A 113 3.61 -26.08 15.07
CA ALA A 113 3.15 -26.59 16.35
C ALA A 113 1.65 -26.97 16.34
N LEU A 114 0.87 -26.44 15.39
CA LEU A 114 -0.54 -26.73 15.24
C LEU A 114 -0.79 -28.10 14.56
N PRO A 115 -1.92 -28.76 14.88
CA PRO A 115 -2.40 -29.93 14.15
C PRO A 115 -2.51 -29.66 12.65
N LEU A 116 -2.29 -30.69 11.82
CA LEU A 116 -2.28 -30.56 10.36
C LEU A 116 -3.52 -29.86 9.79
N GLU A 117 -4.70 -30.25 10.28
CA GLU A 117 -5.99 -29.71 9.85
C GLU A 117 -6.16 -28.22 10.18
N GLU A 118 -5.79 -27.80 11.40
CA GLU A 118 -5.90 -26.41 11.84
C GLU A 118 -4.90 -25.51 11.12
N ALA A 119 -3.66 -25.96 10.99
CA ALA A 119 -2.63 -25.26 10.23
C ALA A 119 -3.10 -25.03 8.79
N ARG A 120 -3.60 -26.07 8.12
CA ARG A 120 -4.09 -25.99 6.74
C ARG A 120 -5.25 -25.00 6.59
N ALA A 121 -6.19 -25.02 7.53
CA ALA A 121 -7.33 -24.10 7.52
C ALA A 121 -6.87 -22.63 7.62
N HIS A 122 -5.97 -22.32 8.56
CA HIS A 122 -5.44 -20.97 8.70
C HIS A 122 -4.58 -20.56 7.50
N MET A 123 -3.74 -21.44 6.95
CA MET A 123 -2.90 -21.11 5.80
C MET A 123 -3.75 -20.81 4.58
N LYS A 124 -4.74 -21.65 4.30
CA LYS A 124 -5.67 -21.44 3.21
C LYS A 124 -6.42 -20.12 3.35
N ALA A 125 -6.92 -19.80 4.54
CA ALA A 125 -7.62 -18.54 4.79
C ALA A 125 -6.71 -17.31 4.58
N MET A 126 -5.44 -17.39 4.99
CA MET A 126 -4.48 -16.29 4.79
C MET A 126 -4.11 -16.11 3.31
N VAL A 127 -3.99 -17.18 2.54
CA VAL A 127 -3.74 -17.09 1.10
C VAL A 127 -4.97 -16.57 0.36
N ASP A 128 -6.16 -17.10 0.68
CA ASP A 128 -7.43 -16.71 0.06
C ASP A 128 -7.79 -15.24 0.36
N SER A 129 -7.41 -14.72 1.53
CA SER A 129 -7.60 -13.30 1.87
C SER A 129 -6.48 -12.39 1.35
N GLY A 130 -5.40 -12.95 0.82
CA GLY A 130 -4.24 -12.20 0.36
C GLY A 130 -3.34 -11.68 1.48
N LEU A 131 -3.57 -12.08 2.74
CA LEU A 131 -2.70 -11.77 3.88
C LEU A 131 -1.33 -12.46 3.76
N TRP A 132 -1.27 -13.61 3.09
CA TRP A 132 -0.04 -14.36 2.83
C TRP A 132 0.11 -14.74 1.36
N VAL A 133 1.34 -14.68 0.85
CA VAL A 133 1.69 -15.11 -0.51
C VAL A 133 2.52 -16.39 -0.43
N PRO A 134 2.00 -17.55 -0.88
CA PRO A 134 2.74 -18.81 -0.88
C PRO A 134 3.91 -18.76 -1.86
N THR A 135 4.95 -19.57 -1.62
CA THR A 135 6.07 -19.61 -2.57
C THR A 135 5.62 -20.24 -3.91
N PRO A 136 6.24 -19.86 -5.04
CA PRO A 136 5.82 -20.38 -6.34
C PRO A 136 5.94 -21.91 -6.40
N GLY A 137 4.79 -22.59 -6.50
CA GLY A 137 4.70 -24.07 -6.55
C GLY A 137 4.35 -24.75 -5.23
N GLU A 138 4.14 -24.00 -4.14
CA GLU A 138 3.68 -24.49 -2.85
C GLU A 138 2.13 -24.52 -2.79
N ASP A 139 1.56 -25.56 -2.19
CA ASP A 139 0.09 -25.64 -2.03
C ASP A 139 -0.39 -24.57 -1.03
N PRO A 140 -1.47 -23.82 -1.32
CA PRO A 140 -2.00 -22.80 -0.42
C PRO A 140 -2.31 -23.32 1.00
N GLY A 141 -2.61 -24.62 1.14
CA GLY A 141 -2.87 -25.27 2.43
C GLY A 141 -1.61 -25.76 3.16
N GLU A 142 -0.45 -25.77 2.52
CA GLU A 142 0.84 -26.19 3.09
C GLU A 142 1.84 -25.04 3.21
N ALA A 143 1.45 -23.83 2.80
CA ALA A 143 2.26 -22.62 2.95
C ALA A 143 2.82 -22.51 4.37
N LEU A 144 4.13 -22.22 4.51
CA LEU A 144 4.83 -22.06 5.81
C LEU A 144 5.13 -23.36 6.58
N ARG A 145 4.82 -24.55 6.02
CA ARG A 145 5.18 -25.84 6.63
C ARG A 145 6.48 -26.43 6.10
#